data_AF-A0A3D3A4I4-F1
#
_entry.id   AF-A0A3D3A4I4-F1
#
_cell.length_a   1.000
_cell.length_b   1.000
_cell.length_c   1.000
_cell.angle_alpha   90.00
_cell.angle_beta   90.00
_cell.angle_gamma   90.00
#
_symmetry.space_group_name_H-M   'P 1'
#
loop_
_entity.id
_entity.type
_entity.pdbx_description
1 polymer ?
#
loop_
_entity_poly.entity_id
_entity_poly.type
_entity_poly.pdbx_seq_one_letter_code
_entity_poly.pdbx_strand_id
1 'polypeptide(L)'
;PPPPAGGSGFPADPVAAPLSDQAPPVGDDLKPALSERAVIENDLIRALLEYATEVVSVIIEGEEGEEPTTLEVPFAELVIHRIEEEGIDIQEPVNQAVVKRFSDELDHERILTADQLAQDQDMGVQQKVAGALVQQHVLSPNWSQRHKIYPMVERDQLISLLEDSLRRMHLTDLREASREVSSKLEAGEP
;
A
#
# COMPACT_ATOMS: atom_id res chain seq x y z
N PRO A 1 -63.28 16.66 65.79
CA PRO A 1 -62.38 15.50 65.53
C PRO A 1 -61.71 15.65 64.14
N PRO A 2 -60.47 15.17 63.98
CA PRO A 2 -59.41 15.78 63.14
C PRO A 2 -59.25 15.10 61.74
N PRO A 3 -58.27 15.53 60.88
CA PRO A 3 -58.23 15.38 59.40
C PRO A 3 -57.45 14.12 58.95
N PRO A 4 -57.09 13.88 57.65
CA PRO A 4 -55.97 14.57 56.95
C PRO A 4 -56.21 14.82 55.43
N ALA A 5 -55.78 15.96 54.89
CA ALA A 5 -54.50 16.17 54.20
C ALA A 5 -54.30 15.26 52.96
N GLY A 6 -54.67 15.78 51.79
CA GLY A 6 -54.29 15.23 50.48
C GLY A 6 -52.78 15.34 50.31
N GLY A 7 -52.12 14.18 50.21
CA GLY A 7 -50.69 14.02 50.19
C GLY A 7 -50.03 14.59 48.93
N SER A 8 -48.99 15.37 49.16
CA SER A 8 -47.88 15.59 48.27
C SER A 8 -47.23 14.27 47.85
N GLY A 9 -46.93 14.12 46.57
CA GLY A 9 -46.16 12.97 46.07
C GLY A 9 -46.05 13.01 44.56
N PHE A 10 -45.13 13.84 44.06
CA PHE A 10 -44.61 13.71 42.69
C PHE A 10 -44.15 12.26 42.47
N PRO A 11 -44.51 11.59 41.37
CA PRO A 11 -43.95 10.28 41.07
C PRO A 11 -42.45 10.44 40.83
N ALA A 12 -41.70 9.68 41.61
CA ALA A 12 -40.24 9.62 41.61
C ALA A 12 -39.69 9.36 40.20
N ASP A 13 -38.61 10.07 39.88
CA ASP A 13 -37.77 9.84 38.71
C ASP A 13 -37.43 8.35 38.53
N PRO A 14 -37.48 7.81 37.29
CA PRO A 14 -36.99 6.48 37.06
C PRO A 14 -35.49 6.48 37.29
N VAL A 15 -35.06 5.57 38.17
CA VAL A 15 -33.68 5.18 38.46
C VAL A 15 -32.81 5.35 37.20
N ALA A 16 -31.97 6.38 37.19
CA ALA A 16 -30.89 6.50 36.22
C ALA A 16 -29.95 5.32 36.45
N ALA A 17 -30.08 4.29 35.62
CA ALA A 17 -29.07 3.25 35.52
C ALA A 17 -27.73 3.93 35.24
N PRO A 18 -26.64 3.61 35.96
CA PRO A 18 -25.34 4.10 35.58
C PRO A 18 -25.04 3.52 34.19
N LEU A 19 -25.04 4.39 33.17
CA LEU A 19 -24.45 4.09 31.87
C LEU A 19 -23.02 3.65 32.17
N SER A 20 -22.79 2.34 32.12
CA SER A 20 -21.45 1.80 32.18
C SER A 20 -20.77 2.24 30.89
N ASP A 21 -20.03 3.33 30.98
CA ASP A 21 -19.10 3.83 29.97
C ASP A 21 -17.87 2.91 29.91
N GLN A 22 -18.12 1.62 29.73
CA GLN A 22 -17.11 0.67 29.31
C GLN A 22 -17.22 0.60 27.79
N ALA A 23 -16.62 1.58 27.12
CA ALA A 23 -16.06 1.30 25.82
C ALA A 23 -15.22 0.01 25.97
N PRO A 24 -15.41 -1.01 25.11
CA PRO A 24 -14.55 -2.18 25.16
C PRO A 24 -13.10 -1.69 25.12
N PRO A 25 -12.17 -2.28 25.91
CA PRO A 25 -10.77 -1.96 25.74
C PRO A 25 -10.47 -2.16 24.26
N VAL A 26 -10.12 -1.09 23.56
CA VAL A 26 -9.56 -1.19 22.22
C VAL A 26 -8.29 -1.99 22.43
N GLY A 27 -8.40 -3.29 22.19
CA GLY A 27 -7.24 -4.17 22.15
C GLY A 27 -6.33 -3.57 21.10
N ASP A 28 -5.20 -3.03 21.56
CA ASP A 28 -4.03 -2.78 20.73
C ASP A 28 -3.47 -4.11 20.17
N ASP A 29 -4.04 -5.23 20.60
CA ASP A 29 -3.74 -6.56 20.15
C ASP A 29 -4.43 -6.88 18.81
N LEU A 30 -3.58 -7.21 17.83
CA LEU A 30 -3.85 -7.87 16.55
C LEU A 30 -4.03 -6.97 15.31
N LYS A 31 -3.17 -5.97 15.12
CA LYS A 31 -2.60 -5.81 13.78
C LYS A 31 -1.40 -6.75 13.70
N PRO A 32 -1.36 -7.76 12.80
CA PRO A 32 -0.11 -8.47 12.57
C PRO A 32 0.93 -7.41 12.21
N ALA A 33 2.07 -7.42 12.89
CA ALA A 33 3.20 -6.59 12.48
C ALA A 33 3.58 -7.07 11.07
N LEU A 34 3.16 -6.32 10.06
CA LEU A 34 3.55 -6.59 8.68
C LEU A 34 5.08 -6.63 8.63
N SER A 35 5.62 -7.62 7.94
CA SER A 35 7.07 -7.70 7.75
C SER A 35 7.56 -6.46 6.99
N GLU A 36 8.82 -6.08 7.17
CA GLU A 36 9.44 -4.99 6.41
C GLU A 36 9.27 -5.23 4.90
N ARG A 37 9.45 -6.48 4.46
CA ARG A 37 9.21 -6.93 3.09
C ARG A 37 7.79 -6.66 2.62
N ALA A 38 6.79 -7.07 3.39
CA ALA A 38 5.38 -6.88 3.04
C ALA A 38 5.02 -5.39 2.94
N VAL A 39 5.59 -4.53 3.80
CA VAL A 39 5.37 -3.07 3.72
C VAL A 39 5.90 -2.51 2.40
N ILE A 40 7.11 -2.92 1.99
CA ILE A 40 7.72 -2.46 0.73
C ILE A 40 6.90 -2.95 -0.47
N GLU A 41 6.55 -4.23 -0.52
CA GLU A 41 5.73 -4.77 -1.60
C GLU A 41 4.36 -4.10 -1.67
N ASN A 42 3.72 -3.86 -0.52
CA ASN A 42 2.41 -3.21 -0.48
C ASN A 42 2.45 -1.79 -1.05
N ASP A 43 3.53 -1.04 -0.79
CA ASP A 43 3.69 0.31 -1.30
C ASP A 43 3.92 0.33 -2.82
N LEU A 44 4.78 -0.57 -3.32
CA LEU A 44 5.01 -0.73 -4.75
C LEU A 44 3.72 -1.14 -5.49
N ILE A 45 2.97 -2.10 -4.96
CA ILE A 45 1.72 -2.56 -5.56
C ILE A 45 0.64 -1.48 -5.50
N ARG A 46 0.58 -0.66 -4.45
CA ARG A 46 -0.33 0.48 -4.42
C ARG A 46 0.01 1.47 -5.54
N ALA A 47 1.28 1.83 -5.69
CA ALA A 47 1.72 2.72 -6.76
C ALA A 47 1.42 2.13 -8.14
N LEU A 48 1.65 0.82 -8.34
CA LEU A 48 1.30 0.12 -9.57
C LEU A 48 -0.21 0.22 -9.85
N LEU A 49 -1.06 -0.03 -8.86
CA LEU A 49 -2.52 0.02 -9.02
C LEU A 49 -3.03 1.44 -9.31
N GLU A 50 -2.44 2.46 -8.68
CA GLU A 50 -2.88 3.86 -8.83
C GLU A 50 -2.34 4.51 -10.12
N TYR A 51 -1.12 4.15 -10.53
CA TYR A 51 -0.41 4.83 -11.61
C TYR A 51 -0.04 3.91 -12.78
N ALA A 52 -0.62 2.71 -12.89
CA ALA A 52 -0.32 1.73 -13.95
C ALA A 52 -0.20 2.32 -15.37
N THR A 53 -1.11 3.24 -15.71
CA THR A 53 -1.23 3.84 -17.04
C THR A 53 -0.46 5.15 -17.20
N GLU A 54 0.15 5.66 -16.12
CA GLU A 54 0.95 6.88 -16.17
C GLU A 54 2.22 6.63 -16.98
N VAL A 55 2.56 7.54 -17.89
CA VAL A 55 3.75 7.43 -18.72
C VAL A 55 4.94 8.02 -17.98
N VAL A 56 6.03 7.25 -17.89
CA VAL A 56 7.29 7.67 -17.28
C VAL A 56 8.40 7.67 -18.32
N SER A 57 9.34 8.60 -18.19
CA SER A 57 10.48 8.74 -19.10
C SER A 57 11.72 8.09 -18.49
N VAL A 58 12.26 7.08 -19.15
CA VAL A 58 13.48 6.37 -18.75
C VAL A 58 14.63 6.78 -19.66
N ILE A 59 15.78 7.09 -19.06
CA ILE A 59 17.00 7.43 -19.81
C ILE A 59 17.77 6.13 -20.07
N ILE A 60 18.02 5.83 -21.33
CA ILE A 60 18.85 4.71 -21.78
C ILE A 60 20.20 5.27 -22.18
N GLU A 61 21.26 4.78 -21.54
CA GLU A 61 22.63 5.12 -21.94
C GLU A 61 22.90 4.53 -23.33
N GLY A 62 23.34 5.38 -24.27
CA GLY A 62 23.75 4.94 -25.60
C GLY A 62 25.06 4.16 -25.55
N GLU A 63 25.32 3.32 -26.56
CA GLU A 63 26.63 2.69 -26.73
C GLU A 63 27.71 3.75 -27.00
N GLU A 64 28.98 3.42 -26.73
CA GLU A 64 30.12 4.35 -26.70
C GLU A 64 30.15 5.37 -27.86
N GLY A 65 29.65 6.59 -27.60
CA GLY A 65 29.60 7.70 -28.56
C GLY A 65 28.20 8.13 -29.02
N GLU A 66 27.14 7.41 -28.66
CA GLU A 66 25.75 7.82 -28.88
C GLU A 66 25.19 8.67 -27.73
N GLU A 67 24.34 9.65 -28.08
CA GLU A 67 23.63 10.44 -27.08
C GLU A 67 22.59 9.55 -26.35
N PRO A 68 22.44 9.72 -25.03
CA PRO A 68 21.45 8.96 -24.27
C PRO A 68 20.06 9.22 -24.82
N THR A 69 19.28 8.15 -24.99
CA THR A 69 17.93 8.23 -25.53
C THR A 69 16.91 8.17 -24.40
N THR A 70 15.86 8.98 -24.51
CA THR A 70 14.73 8.95 -23.57
C THR A 70 13.63 8.09 -24.15
N LEU A 71 13.21 7.07 -23.40
CA LEU A 71 12.14 6.16 -23.74
C LEU A 71 10.92 6.45 -22.85
N GLU A 72 9.76 6.65 -23.46
CA GLU A 72 8.50 6.84 -22.73
C GLU A 72 7.75 5.51 -22.66
N VAL A 73 7.50 5.04 -21.43
CA VAL A 73 6.80 3.77 -21.19
C VAL A 73 5.74 3.93 -20.09
N PRO A 74 4.63 3.17 -20.15
CA PRO A 74 3.70 3.08 -19.04
C PRO A 74 4.38 2.54 -17.78
N PHE A 75 4.01 3.07 -16.62
CA PHE A 75 4.60 2.68 -15.35
C PHE A 75 4.41 1.18 -15.07
N ALA A 76 3.25 0.61 -15.40
CA ALA A 76 3.03 -0.83 -15.24
C ALA A 76 4.04 -1.68 -16.03
N GLU A 77 4.31 -1.31 -17.28
CA GLU A 77 5.28 -2.01 -18.12
C GLU A 77 6.68 -1.95 -17.51
N LEU A 78 7.09 -0.76 -17.05
CA LEU A 78 8.38 -0.58 -16.38
C LEU A 78 8.48 -1.42 -15.10
N VAL A 79 7.46 -1.41 -14.25
CA VAL A 79 7.46 -2.16 -12.98
C VAL A 79 7.59 -3.66 -13.24
N ILE A 80 6.77 -4.21 -14.14
CA ILE A 80 6.78 -5.65 -14.45
C ILE A 80 8.12 -6.04 -15.07
N HIS A 81 8.60 -5.29 -16.07
CA HIS A 81 9.90 -5.53 -16.68
C HIS A 81 11.03 -5.56 -15.64
N ARG A 82 11.07 -4.60 -14.72
CA ARG A 82 12.13 -4.55 -13.68
C ARG A 82 12.06 -5.70 -12.70
N ILE A 83 10.86 -6.10 -12.27
CA ILE A 83 10.68 -7.25 -11.38
C ILE A 83 11.19 -8.53 -12.06
N GLU A 84 10.86 -8.73 -13.34
CA GLU A 84 11.27 -9.88 -14.13
C GLU A 84 12.78 -9.86 -14.45
N GLU A 85 13.32 -8.72 -14.87
CA GLU A 85 14.74 -8.50 -15.17
C GLU A 85 15.64 -8.76 -13.96
N GLU A 86 15.25 -8.27 -12.79
CA GLU A 86 16.01 -8.44 -11.55
C GLU A 86 15.72 -9.79 -10.85
N GLY A 87 14.76 -10.57 -11.35
CA GLY A 87 14.36 -11.86 -10.76
C GLY A 87 13.82 -11.72 -9.34
N ILE A 88 13.06 -10.66 -9.06
CA ILE A 88 12.50 -10.41 -7.72
C ILE A 88 11.23 -11.25 -7.52
N ASP A 89 11.28 -12.13 -6.52
CA ASP A 89 10.11 -12.88 -6.09
C ASP A 89 9.25 -12.06 -5.13
N ILE A 90 7.99 -11.80 -5.51
CA ILE A 90 6.99 -11.19 -4.63
C ILE A 90 6.52 -12.24 -3.62
N GLN A 91 6.71 -11.96 -2.33
CA GLN A 91 6.45 -12.92 -1.26
C GLN A 91 4.98 -12.91 -0.83
N GLU A 92 4.31 -11.75 -0.86
CA GLU A 92 2.92 -11.68 -0.44
C GLU A 92 1.98 -12.23 -1.53
N PRO A 93 1.17 -13.26 -1.24
CA PRO A 93 0.39 -13.97 -2.27
C PRO A 93 -0.55 -13.08 -3.07
N VAL A 94 -1.20 -12.11 -2.41
CA VAL A 94 -2.11 -11.17 -3.08
C VAL A 94 -1.34 -10.19 -3.96
N ASN A 95 -0.16 -9.74 -3.52
CA ASN A 95 0.70 -8.87 -4.32
C ASN A 95 1.22 -9.62 -5.56
N GLN A 96 1.63 -10.87 -5.38
CA GLN A 96 2.06 -11.73 -6.47
C GLN A 96 0.93 -11.97 -7.48
N ALA A 97 -0.30 -12.19 -7.00
CA ALA A 97 -1.46 -12.32 -7.87
C ALA A 97 -1.70 -11.06 -8.72
N VAL A 98 -1.57 -9.87 -8.14
CA VAL A 98 -1.68 -8.60 -8.87
C VAL A 98 -0.60 -8.48 -9.95
N VAL A 99 0.67 -8.69 -9.58
CA VAL A 99 1.80 -8.64 -10.53
C VAL A 99 1.58 -9.60 -11.70
N LYS A 100 1.13 -10.83 -11.39
CA LYS A 100 0.84 -11.82 -12.42
C LYS A 100 -0.27 -11.36 -13.38
N ARG A 101 -1.35 -10.73 -12.89
CA ARG A 101 -2.41 -10.22 -13.78
C ARG A 101 -1.91 -9.12 -14.71
N PHE A 102 -1.00 -8.27 -14.23
CA PHE A 102 -0.37 -7.27 -15.09
C PHE A 102 0.56 -7.91 -16.12
N SER A 103 1.43 -8.84 -15.71
CA SER A 103 2.32 -9.59 -16.62
C SER A 103 1.52 -10.33 -17.71
N ASP A 104 0.48 -11.09 -17.32
CA ASP A 104 -0.39 -11.83 -18.26
C ASP A 104 -1.09 -10.91 -19.28
N GLU A 105 -1.47 -9.68 -18.92
CA GLU A 105 -2.14 -8.74 -19.84
C GLU A 105 -1.16 -7.93 -20.69
N LEU A 106 0.03 -7.62 -20.16
CA LEU A 106 1.11 -6.97 -20.90
C LEU A 106 1.62 -7.85 -22.04
N ASP A 107 1.63 -9.17 -21.88
CA ASP A 107 1.88 -10.15 -22.96
C ASP A 107 0.92 -9.98 -24.16
N HIS A 108 -0.24 -9.36 -23.93
CA HIS A 108 -1.24 -9.06 -24.96
C HIS A 108 -1.29 -7.57 -25.34
N GLU A 109 -0.25 -6.79 -25.02
CA GLU A 109 -0.15 -5.35 -25.26
C GLU A 109 -1.29 -4.55 -24.59
N ARG A 110 -1.77 -5.03 -23.42
CA ARG A 110 -2.83 -4.36 -22.65
C ARG A 110 -2.38 -4.07 -21.23
N ILE A 111 -2.87 -2.97 -20.68
CA ILE A 111 -2.65 -2.58 -19.29
C ILE A 111 -3.99 -2.60 -18.58
N LEU A 112 -4.05 -3.34 -17.47
CA LEU A 112 -5.23 -3.40 -16.62
C LEU A 112 -5.46 -2.06 -15.92
N THR A 113 -6.70 -1.61 -15.93
CA THR A 113 -7.12 -0.48 -15.10
C THR A 113 -7.56 -0.95 -13.72
N ALA A 114 -7.52 -0.04 -12.74
CA ALA A 114 -8.04 -0.31 -11.40
C ALA A 114 -9.51 -0.77 -11.44
N ASP A 115 -10.34 -0.20 -12.33
CA ASP A 115 -11.74 -0.61 -12.48
C ASP A 115 -11.91 -2.06 -12.96
N GLN A 116 -11.03 -2.52 -13.85
CA GLN A 116 -11.03 -3.90 -14.33
C GLN A 116 -10.60 -4.86 -13.22
N LEU A 117 -9.57 -4.50 -12.44
CA LEU A 117 -9.10 -5.29 -11.30
C LEU A 117 -10.08 -5.27 -10.11
N ALA A 118 -10.91 -4.23 -9.98
CA ALA A 118 -11.98 -4.20 -8.98
C ALA A 118 -13.09 -5.22 -9.29
N GLN A 119 -13.17 -5.72 -10.52
CA GLN A 119 -14.11 -6.75 -10.97
C GLN A 119 -13.45 -8.13 -11.08
N ASP A 120 -12.25 -8.30 -10.53
CA ASP A 120 -11.52 -9.57 -10.58
C ASP A 120 -12.31 -10.71 -9.91
N GLN A 121 -12.03 -11.97 -10.24
CA GLN A 121 -12.62 -13.12 -9.56
C GLN A 121 -12.06 -13.31 -8.15
N ASP A 122 -10.84 -12.83 -7.89
CA ASP A 122 -10.17 -12.92 -6.60
C ASP A 122 -10.57 -11.77 -5.67
N MET A 123 -11.27 -12.10 -4.58
CA MET A 123 -11.68 -11.14 -3.56
C MET A 123 -10.50 -10.41 -2.89
N GLY A 124 -9.34 -11.05 -2.77
CA GLY A 124 -8.13 -10.44 -2.21
C GLY A 124 -7.60 -9.33 -3.11
N VAL A 125 -7.58 -9.56 -4.42
CA VAL A 125 -7.20 -8.56 -5.42
C VAL A 125 -8.20 -7.39 -5.40
N GLN A 126 -9.51 -7.68 -5.39
CA GLN A 126 -10.55 -6.64 -5.29
C GLN A 126 -10.36 -5.74 -4.04
N GLN A 127 -10.12 -6.34 -2.88
CA GLN A 127 -9.88 -5.60 -1.63
C GLN A 127 -8.62 -4.75 -1.71
N LYS A 128 -7.57 -5.27 -2.35
CA LYS A 128 -6.31 -4.53 -2.54
C LYS A 128 -6.52 -3.29 -3.40
N VAL A 129 -7.20 -3.45 -4.52
CA VAL A 129 -7.55 -2.35 -5.44
C VAL A 129 -8.39 -1.31 -4.71
N ALA A 130 -9.43 -1.74 -4.00
CA ALA A 130 -10.28 -0.85 -3.22
C ALA A 130 -9.46 -0.08 -2.17
N GLY A 131 -8.52 -0.74 -1.48
CA GLY A 131 -7.64 -0.10 -0.51
C GLY A 131 -6.67 0.91 -1.13
N ALA A 132 -6.13 0.62 -2.32
CA ALA A 132 -5.22 1.51 -3.04
C ALA A 132 -5.93 2.79 -3.54
N LEU A 133 -7.20 2.68 -3.94
CA LEU A 133 -7.99 3.81 -4.44
C LEU A 133 -8.48 4.77 -3.34
N VAL A 134 -8.42 4.39 -2.06
CA VAL A 134 -8.79 5.26 -0.95
C VAL A 134 -7.65 6.26 -0.69
N GLN A 135 -7.72 7.42 -1.36
CA GLN A 135 -6.76 8.50 -1.17
C GLN A 135 -6.84 9.07 0.26
N GLN A 136 -5.80 8.80 1.06
CA GLN A 136 -5.63 9.40 2.37
C GLN A 136 -4.88 10.72 2.21
N HIS A 137 -5.62 11.83 2.20
CA HIS A 137 -5.15 13.24 2.32
C HIS A 137 -4.76 13.94 1.00
N VAL A 138 -5.71 14.69 0.44
CA VAL A 138 -5.45 15.71 -0.58
C VAL A 138 -5.15 17.03 0.13
N LEU A 139 -3.98 17.63 -0.11
CA LEU A 139 -3.66 18.97 0.39
C LEU A 139 -4.64 20.01 -0.18
N SER A 140 -5.06 20.97 0.64
CA SER A 140 -5.99 22.02 0.20
C SER A 140 -5.43 22.78 -1.02
N PRO A 141 -6.23 22.99 -2.09
CA PRO A 141 -5.83 23.75 -3.27
C PRO A 141 -5.33 25.17 -2.96
N ASN A 142 -5.66 25.71 -1.78
CA ASN A 142 -5.30 27.06 -1.35
C ASN A 142 -3.77 27.25 -1.17
N TRP A 143 -3.02 26.17 -0.92
CA TRP A 143 -1.55 26.22 -0.76
C TRP A 143 -0.84 26.57 -2.08
N SER A 144 -1.24 25.94 -3.19
CA SER A 144 -0.68 26.23 -4.52
C SER A 144 -1.10 27.62 -5.01
N GLN A 145 -2.37 27.98 -4.81
CA GLN A 145 -2.95 29.22 -5.35
C GLN A 145 -2.45 30.47 -4.62
N ARG A 146 -2.39 30.42 -3.28
CA ARG A 146 -2.03 31.58 -2.45
C ARG A 146 -0.55 31.64 -2.08
N HIS A 147 0.08 30.49 -1.80
CA HIS A 147 1.44 30.45 -1.27
C HIS A 147 2.50 30.07 -2.30
N LYS A 148 2.11 29.71 -3.53
CA LYS A 148 3.03 29.31 -4.62
C LYS A 148 3.97 28.17 -4.21
N ILE A 149 3.52 27.34 -3.28
CA ILE A 149 4.21 26.12 -2.87
C ILE A 149 3.64 25.00 -3.74
N TYR A 150 4.53 24.40 -4.54
CA TYR A 150 4.22 23.28 -5.41
C TYR A 150 4.86 22.03 -4.79
N PRO A 151 4.14 21.30 -3.93
CA PRO A 151 4.68 20.07 -3.37
C PRO A 151 4.89 19.05 -4.50
N MET A 152 6.02 18.35 -4.45
CA MET A 152 6.26 17.20 -5.31
C MET A 152 5.21 16.15 -4.97
N VAL A 153 4.44 15.71 -5.96
CA VAL A 153 3.45 14.66 -5.75
C VAL A 153 4.08 13.31 -6.03
N GLU A 154 3.43 12.25 -5.55
CA GLU A 154 3.92 10.89 -5.74
C GLU A 154 4.09 10.52 -7.22
N ARG A 155 3.17 10.97 -8.09
CA ARG A 155 3.28 10.81 -9.55
C ARG A 155 4.64 11.28 -10.10
N ASP A 156 5.23 12.32 -9.53
CA ASP A 156 6.51 12.87 -9.99
C ASP A 156 7.72 12.00 -9.58
N GLN A 157 7.51 11.00 -8.74
CA GLN A 157 8.55 10.20 -8.08
C GLN A 157 8.41 8.70 -8.36
N LEU A 158 7.62 8.30 -9.36
CA LEU A 158 7.33 6.89 -9.65
C LEU A 158 8.59 6.06 -9.93
N ILE A 159 9.54 6.58 -10.71
CA ILE A 159 10.81 5.89 -10.98
C ILE A 159 11.61 5.72 -9.70
N SER A 160 11.77 6.78 -8.90
CA SER A 160 12.47 6.71 -7.62
C SER A 160 11.81 5.73 -6.65
N LEU A 161 10.47 5.72 -6.60
CA LEU A 161 9.68 4.79 -5.78
C LEU A 161 9.94 3.35 -6.20
N LEU A 162 9.88 3.06 -7.50
CA LEU A 162 10.18 1.74 -8.04
C LEU A 162 11.59 1.32 -7.64
N GLU A 163 12.60 2.08 -8.02
CA GLU A 163 13.99 1.71 -7.74
C GLU A 163 14.28 1.56 -6.23
N ASP A 164 13.75 2.45 -5.39
CA ASP A 164 13.91 2.34 -3.94
C ASP A 164 13.24 1.08 -3.39
N SER A 165 12.07 0.71 -3.93
CA SER A 165 11.35 -0.50 -3.54
C SER A 165 12.17 -1.74 -3.91
N LEU A 166 12.67 -1.83 -5.14
CA LEU A 166 13.51 -2.95 -5.60
C LEU A 166 14.79 -3.08 -4.76
N ARG A 167 15.50 -1.96 -4.55
CA ARG A 167 16.71 -1.94 -3.71
C ARG A 167 16.45 -2.40 -2.27
N ARG A 168 15.34 -1.96 -1.68
CA ARG A 168 14.98 -2.35 -0.30
C ARG A 168 14.57 -3.82 -0.22
N MET A 169 13.86 -4.32 -1.23
CA MET A 169 13.52 -5.73 -1.37
C MET A 169 14.80 -6.59 -1.40
N HIS A 170 15.73 -6.31 -2.31
CA HIS A 170 17.02 -7.00 -2.38
C HIS A 170 17.80 -6.93 -1.07
N LEU A 171 17.87 -5.74 -0.46
CA LEU A 171 18.58 -5.58 0.81
C LEU A 171 17.95 -6.43 1.93
N THR A 172 16.64 -6.57 1.93
CA THR A 172 15.92 -7.39 2.90
C THR A 172 16.24 -8.88 2.68
N ASP A 173 16.19 -9.34 1.43
CA ASP A 173 16.49 -10.74 1.08
C ASP A 173 17.94 -11.10 1.40
N LEU A 174 18.88 -10.21 1.09
CA LEU A 174 20.30 -10.38 1.42
C LEU A 174 20.54 -10.44 2.93
N ARG A 175 19.82 -9.62 3.72
CA ARG A 175 19.91 -9.66 5.19
C ARG A 175 19.39 -10.98 5.74
N GLU A 176 18.31 -11.52 5.18
CA GLU A 176 17.76 -12.81 5.59
C GLU A 176 18.71 -13.96 5.24
N ALA A 177 19.21 -14.00 4.01
CA ALA A 177 20.21 -14.99 3.59
C ALA A 177 21.48 -14.94 4.45
N SER A 178 21.96 -13.74 4.77
CA SER A 178 23.13 -13.56 5.65
C SER A 178 22.89 -14.09 7.06
N ARG A 179 21.70 -13.86 7.64
CA ARG A 179 21.31 -14.41 8.95
C ARG A 179 21.24 -15.92 8.91
N GLU A 180 20.67 -16.50 7.86
CA GLU A 180 20.58 -17.95 7.69
C GLU A 180 21.97 -18.60 7.62
N VAL A 181 22.87 -18.05 6.80
CA VAL A 181 24.25 -18.55 6.70
C VAL A 181 24.98 -18.43 8.03
N SER A 182 24.83 -17.29 8.74
CA SER A 182 25.43 -17.08 10.05
C SER A 182 24.92 -18.11 11.07
N SER A 183 23.62 -18.39 11.06
CA SER A 183 23.00 -19.40 11.92
C SER A 183 23.48 -20.81 11.60
N LYS A 184 23.69 -21.17 10.32
CA LYS A 184 24.24 -22.48 9.92
C LYS A 184 25.69 -22.65 10.40
N LEU A 185 26.50 -21.60 10.28
CA LEU A 185 27.89 -21.61 10.77
C LEU A 185 27.97 -21.76 12.30
N GLU A 186 27.08 -21.10 13.04
CA GLU A 186 26.98 -21.25 14.50
C GLU A 186 26.47 -22.64 14.91
N ALA A 187 25.58 -23.24 14.13
CA ALA A 187 25.06 -24.59 14.37
C ALA A 187 26.07 -25.71 14.04
N GLY A 188 27.19 -25.39 13.38
CA GLY A 188 28.28 -26.33 13.12
C GLY A 188 27.97 -27.38 12.05
N GLU A 189 27.03 -27.10 11.14
CA GLU A 189 26.75 -27.98 10.01
C GLU A 189 27.61 -27.56 8.79
N PRO A 190 28.41 -28.48 8.20
CA PRO A 190 29.25 -28.19 7.04
C PRO A 190 28.46 -28.02 5.74
#